data_AF-A0A087CIU2-F1
#
_entry.id   AF-A0A087CIU2-F1
#
_cell.length_a   1.000
_cell.length_b   1.000
_cell.length_c   1.000
_cell.angle_alpha   90.00
_cell.angle_beta   90.00
_cell.angle_gamma   90.00
#
_symmetry.space_group_name_H-M   'P 1'
#
loop_
_entity.id
_entity.type
_entity.pdbx_description
1 polymer ?
#
loop_
_entity_poly.entity_id
_entity_poly.type
_entity_poly.pdbx_seq_one_letter_code
_entity_poly.pdbx_strand_id
1 'polypeptide(L)'
;MGESVNRRRPVVRKVTFTHDEWRQADAFYQRVRRARGGALPFTSHARDLLINAHAVTVTVALDPAMVRADMARIGGNINQIAHRANIAGHASSAELALVLEAQDELRALLARMCRERDEALEAAGWRSSR
;
A
#
# COMPACT_ATOMS: atom_id res chain seq x y z
N MET A 1 25.81 -5.48 -37.97
CA MET A 1 24.51 -6.16 -38.11
C MET A 1 23.43 -5.10 -38.05
N GLY A 2 22.68 -4.90 -39.14
CA GLY A 2 21.76 -3.77 -39.27
C GLY A 2 20.59 -3.88 -38.29
N GLU A 3 20.41 -2.87 -37.43
CA GLU A 3 19.18 -2.72 -36.66
C GLU A 3 18.02 -2.52 -37.64
N SER A 4 17.06 -3.44 -37.63
CA SER A 4 15.81 -3.26 -38.35
C SER A 4 15.06 -2.07 -37.72
N VAL A 5 15.08 -0.93 -38.41
CA VAL A 5 14.38 0.27 -37.97
C VAL A 5 12.89 -0.04 -37.88
N ASN A 6 12.34 -0.06 -36.66
CA ASN A 6 10.91 -0.21 -36.46
C ASN A 6 10.20 1.06 -36.94
N ARG A 7 9.76 1.05 -38.21
CA ARG A 7 9.12 2.19 -38.88
C ARG A 7 7.87 2.72 -38.15
N ARG A 8 7.21 1.90 -37.33
CA ARG A 8 6.03 2.31 -36.55
C ARG A 8 6.41 3.06 -35.26
N ARG A 9 7.64 2.90 -34.75
CA ARG A 9 8.10 3.49 -33.48
C ARG A 9 9.58 3.92 -33.60
N PRO A 10 9.85 5.08 -34.23
CA PRO A 10 11.22 5.50 -34.55
C PRO A 10 12.01 6.09 -33.37
N VAL A 11 11.32 6.52 -32.30
CA VAL A 11 11.98 7.12 -31.13
C VAL A 11 12.43 6.05 -30.14
N VAL A 12 13.73 6.02 -29.85
CA VAL A 12 14.33 5.14 -28.85
C VAL A 12 14.80 5.96 -27.64
N ARG A 13 14.52 5.44 -26.44
CA ARG A 13 15.02 5.95 -25.16
C ARG A 13 15.68 4.79 -24.43
N LYS A 14 16.85 5.04 -23.83
CA LYS A 14 17.61 4.05 -23.06
C LYS A 14 17.48 4.38 -21.58
N VAL A 15 17.24 3.36 -20.76
CA VAL A 15 17.23 3.44 -19.29
C VAL A 15 18.24 2.41 -18.80
N THR A 16 19.18 2.85 -17.97
CA THR A 16 20.20 1.99 -17.38
C THR A 16 19.82 1.62 -15.97
N PHE A 17 20.10 0.38 -15.57
CA PHE A 17 19.84 -0.13 -14.23
C PHE A 17 21.14 -0.67 -13.64
N THR A 18 21.30 -0.51 -12.33
CA THR A 18 22.17 -1.37 -11.53
C THR A 18 21.62 -2.80 -11.53
N HIS A 19 22.45 -3.77 -11.13
CA HIS A 19 22.02 -5.17 -11.03
C HIS A 19 20.82 -5.33 -10.08
N ASP A 20 20.78 -4.57 -8.99
CA ASP A 20 19.75 -4.69 -7.97
C ASP A 20 18.43 -4.08 -8.44
N GLU A 21 18.48 -2.93 -9.10
CA GLU A 21 17.30 -2.32 -9.73
C GLU A 21 16.74 -3.21 -10.85
N TRP A 22 17.61 -3.83 -11.65
CA TRP A 22 17.18 -4.75 -12.69
C TRP A 22 16.51 -6.00 -12.12
N ARG A 23 17.06 -6.59 -11.04
CA ARG A 23 16.42 -7.73 -10.36
C ARG A 23 15.00 -7.38 -9.88
N GLN A 24 14.80 -6.19 -9.34
CA GLN A 24 13.49 -5.73 -8.89
C GLN A 24 12.52 -5.53 -10.08
N ALA A 25 12.98 -4.85 -11.14
CA ALA A 25 12.19 -4.60 -12.34
C ALA A 25 11.79 -5.90 -13.06
N ASP A 26 12.72 -6.84 -13.22
CA ASP A 26 12.45 -8.15 -13.82
C ASP A 26 11.49 -8.97 -12.96
N ALA A 27 11.68 -9.03 -11.64
CA ALA A 27 10.75 -9.72 -10.75
C ALA A 27 9.31 -9.20 -10.87
N PHE A 28 9.13 -7.88 -10.99
CA PHE A 28 7.82 -7.28 -11.26
C PHE A 28 7.27 -7.70 -12.63
N TYR A 29 8.05 -7.54 -13.70
CA TYR A 29 7.65 -7.92 -15.05
C TYR A 29 7.29 -9.41 -15.16
N GLN A 30 8.06 -10.31 -14.55
CA GLN A 30 7.77 -11.74 -14.56
C GLN A 30 6.45 -12.08 -13.88
N ARG A 31 6.12 -11.41 -12.77
CA ARG A 31 4.81 -11.57 -12.10
C ARG A 31 3.67 -11.15 -13.02
N VAL A 32 3.76 -9.98 -13.66
CA VAL A 32 2.74 -9.49 -14.60
C VAL A 32 2.62 -10.41 -15.81
N ARG A 33 3.74 -10.86 -16.38
CA ARG A 33 3.77 -11.79 -17.50
C ARG A 33 3.06 -13.10 -17.16
N ARG A 34 3.32 -13.68 -15.99
CA ARG A 34 2.63 -14.89 -15.52
C ARG A 34 1.13 -14.68 -15.35
N ALA A 35 0.72 -13.57 -14.75
CA ALA A 35 -0.70 -13.23 -14.59
C ALA A 35 -1.45 -13.08 -15.93
N ARG A 36 -0.75 -12.68 -17.01
CA ARG A 36 -1.27 -12.61 -18.38
C ARG A 36 -1.03 -13.88 -19.21
N GLY A 37 -0.84 -15.04 -18.56
CA GLY A 37 -0.70 -16.32 -19.25
C GLY A 37 0.62 -16.49 -20.01
N GLY A 38 1.66 -15.73 -19.67
CA GLY A 38 3.01 -15.87 -20.25
C GLY A 38 3.26 -15.05 -21.52
N ALA A 39 2.21 -14.63 -22.23
CA ALA A 39 2.31 -13.95 -23.53
C ALA A 39 2.37 -12.42 -23.40
N LEU A 40 3.42 -11.89 -22.76
CA LEU A 40 3.64 -10.44 -22.64
C LEU A 40 5.11 -10.07 -22.91
N PRO A 41 5.43 -9.39 -24.03
CA PRO A 41 6.78 -8.88 -24.29
C PRO A 41 7.14 -7.71 -23.36
N PHE A 42 8.39 -7.68 -22.88
CA PHE A 42 8.90 -6.62 -22.00
C PHE A 42 8.75 -5.23 -22.61
N THR A 43 9.04 -5.07 -23.90
CA THR A 43 8.96 -3.77 -24.58
C THR A 43 7.54 -3.23 -24.70
N SER A 44 6.53 -4.10 -24.78
CA SER A 44 5.13 -3.69 -24.71
C SER A 44 4.74 -3.32 -23.29
N HIS A 45 5.15 -4.12 -22.30
CA HIS A 45 4.89 -3.83 -20.89
C HIS A 45 5.53 -2.50 -20.43
N ALA A 46 6.81 -2.29 -20.72
CA ALA A 46 7.52 -1.07 -20.34
C ALA A 46 6.89 0.18 -21.00
N ARG A 47 6.43 0.04 -22.26
CA ARG A 47 5.75 1.13 -22.95
C ARG A 47 4.38 1.42 -22.34
N ASP A 48 3.57 0.39 -22.11
CA ASP A 48 2.26 0.55 -21.47
C ASP A 48 2.41 1.16 -20.09
N LEU A 49 3.46 0.79 -19.34
CA LEU A 49 3.76 1.37 -18.05
C LEU A 49 4.15 2.86 -18.19
N LEU A 50 4.95 3.25 -19.18
CA LEU A 50 5.28 4.67 -19.39
C LEU A 50 4.10 5.51 -19.91
N ILE A 51 3.18 4.92 -20.67
CA ILE A 51 2.01 5.62 -21.24
C ILE A 51 0.87 5.71 -20.21
N ASN A 52 0.60 4.61 -19.51
CA ASN A 52 -0.56 4.46 -18.63
C ASN A 52 -0.19 4.49 -17.14
N ALA A 53 1.07 4.74 -16.77
CA ALA A 53 1.41 5.05 -15.38
C ALA A 53 0.76 6.39 -15.01
N HIS A 54 -0.44 6.32 -14.49
CA HIS A 54 -1.02 7.41 -13.76
C HIS A 54 -0.35 7.44 -12.38
N ALA A 55 0.40 8.50 -12.11
CA ALA A 55 0.81 8.83 -10.75
C ALA A 55 -0.45 9.21 -9.97
N VAL A 56 -1.10 8.22 -9.37
CA VAL A 56 -2.23 8.47 -8.49
C VAL A 56 -1.64 9.00 -7.18
N THR A 57 -1.64 10.32 -7.01
CA THR A 57 -1.48 10.91 -5.68
C THR A 57 -2.78 10.63 -4.94
N VAL A 58 -2.80 9.54 -4.17
CA VAL A 58 -3.93 9.21 -3.30
C VAL A 58 -3.86 10.18 -2.13
N THR A 59 -4.60 11.28 -2.21
CA THR A 59 -4.84 12.15 -1.06
C THR A 59 -5.87 11.43 -0.19
N VAL A 60 -5.39 10.59 0.72
CA VAL A 60 -6.25 10.03 1.76
C VAL A 60 -6.66 11.21 2.65
N ALA A 61 -7.97 11.45 2.82
CA ALA A 61 -8.49 12.48 3.73
C ALA A 61 -8.21 12.17 5.22
N LEU A 62 -7.41 11.15 5.48
CA LEU A 62 -7.00 10.71 6.78
C LEU A 62 -5.82 11.57 7.25
N ASP A 63 -6.09 12.51 8.17
CA ASP A 63 -5.02 13.28 8.81
C ASP A 63 -4.14 12.33 9.65
N PRO A 64 -2.86 12.11 9.26
CA PRO A 64 -1.97 11.24 10.00
C PRO A 64 -1.75 11.70 11.45
N ALA A 65 -1.94 12.99 11.75
CA ALA A 65 -1.83 13.53 13.10
C ALA A 65 -2.98 13.07 13.99
N MET A 66 -4.22 13.08 13.48
CA MET A 66 -5.38 12.58 14.22
C MET A 66 -5.26 11.09 14.54
N VAL A 67 -4.84 10.28 13.57
CA VAL A 67 -4.64 8.84 13.77
C VAL A 67 -3.58 8.57 14.85
N ARG A 68 -2.46 9.30 14.80
CA ARG A 68 -1.43 9.19 15.84
C ARG A 68 -1.95 9.56 17.22
N ALA A 69 -2.78 10.59 17.31
CA ALA A 69 -3.39 11.00 18.58
C ALA A 69 -4.34 9.93 19.15
N ASP A 70 -5.20 9.34 18.31
CA ASP A 70 -6.12 8.28 18.72
C ASP A 70 -5.37 7.01 19.14
N MET A 71 -4.36 6.60 18.38
CA MET A 71 -3.49 5.47 18.74
C MET A 71 -2.74 5.71 20.05
N ALA A 72 -2.23 6.93 20.27
CA ALA A 72 -1.54 7.29 21.51
C ALA A 72 -2.47 7.24 22.73
N ARG A 73 -3.72 7.70 22.59
CA ARG A 73 -4.75 7.60 23.64
C ARG A 73 -5.05 6.15 23.99
N ILE A 74 -5.32 5.31 22.99
CA ILE A 74 -5.63 3.88 23.20
C ILE A 74 -4.44 3.16 23.84
N GLY A 75 -3.23 3.40 23.33
CA GLY A 75 -1.99 2.84 23.91
C GLY A 75 -1.76 3.30 25.35
N GLY A 76 -2.04 4.57 25.66
CA GLY A 76 -2.00 5.11 27.02
C GLY A 76 -2.96 4.38 27.97
N ASN A 77 -4.20 4.14 27.54
CA ASN A 77 -5.19 3.42 28.33
C ASN A 77 -4.76 1.98 28.63
N ILE A 78 -4.27 1.26 27.62
CA ILE A 78 -3.75 -0.11 27.80
C ILE A 78 -2.55 -0.12 28.75
N ASN A 79 -1.63 0.84 28.61
CA ASN A 79 -0.46 0.93 29.48
C ASN A 79 -0.83 1.22 30.94
N GLN A 80 -1.86 2.04 31.18
CA GLN A 80 -2.38 2.28 32.53
C GLN A 80 -3.00 1.03 33.15
N ILE A 81 -3.74 0.24 32.36
CA ILE A 81 -4.31 -1.04 32.83
C ILE A 81 -3.18 -2.02 33.18
N ALA A 82 -2.19 -2.16 32.29
CA ALA A 82 -1.03 -3.02 32.52
C ALA A 82 -0.26 -2.60 33.79
N HIS A 83 -0.08 -1.29 33.99
CA HIS A 83 0.59 -0.78 35.19
C HIS A 83 -0.19 -1.09 36.48
N ARG A 84 -1.51 -0.92 36.49
CA ARG A 84 -2.36 -1.28 37.64
C ARG A 84 -2.32 -2.77 37.94
N ALA A 85 -2.44 -3.61 36.91
CA ALA A 85 -2.35 -5.07 37.05
C ALA A 85 -0.97 -5.51 37.59
N ASN A 86 0.10 -4.87 37.13
CA ASN A 86 1.46 -5.14 37.62
C ASN A 86 1.63 -4.75 39.10
N ILE A 87 1.06 -3.62 39.53
CA ILE A 87 1.09 -3.21 40.94
C ILE A 87 0.26 -4.17 41.81
N ALA A 88 -0.91 -4.58 41.34
CA ALA A 88 -1.80 -5.48 42.06
C ALA A 88 -1.31 -6.94 42.07
N GLY A 89 -0.35 -7.30 41.19
CA GLY A 89 0.13 -8.67 41.01
C GLY A 89 -0.88 -9.61 40.34
N HIS A 90 -2.02 -9.09 39.89
CA HIS A 90 -3.06 -9.80 39.17
C HIS A 90 -3.88 -8.81 38.34
N ALA A 91 -4.47 -9.29 37.24
CA ALA A 91 -5.42 -8.52 36.44
C ALA A 91 -6.85 -8.96 36.78
N SER A 92 -7.73 -8.00 37.05
CA SER A 92 -9.15 -8.28 37.25
C SER A 92 -9.88 -8.54 35.93
N SER A 93 -11.00 -9.27 35.97
CA SER A 93 -11.85 -9.46 34.78
C SER A 93 -12.38 -8.15 34.21
N ALA A 94 -12.60 -7.14 35.05
CA ALA A 94 -13.01 -5.80 34.62
C ALA A 94 -11.88 -5.09 33.85
N GLU A 95 -10.63 -5.22 34.30
CA GLU A 95 -9.47 -4.67 33.59
C GLU A 95 -9.24 -5.38 32.25
N LEU A 96 -9.44 -6.70 32.18
CA LEU A 96 -9.37 -7.44 30.93
C LEU A 96 -10.47 -7.00 29.95
N ALA A 97 -11.69 -6.75 30.42
CA ALA A 97 -12.78 -6.22 29.59
C ALA A 97 -12.43 -4.86 28.98
N LEU A 98 -11.79 -3.97 29.76
CA LEU A 98 -11.35 -2.66 29.27
C LEU A 98 -10.24 -2.77 28.20
N VAL A 99 -9.33 -3.75 28.33
CA VAL A 99 -8.31 -4.00 27.30
C VAL A 99 -8.95 -4.49 26.01
N LEU A 100 -9.92 -5.41 26.10
CA LEU A 100 -10.64 -5.92 24.94
C LEU A 100 -11.44 -4.81 24.24
N GLU A 101 -12.10 -3.93 24.99
CA GLU A 101 -12.81 -2.77 24.44
C GLU A 101 -11.85 -1.80 23.72
N ALA A 102 -10.70 -1.50 24.32
CA ALA A 102 -9.66 -0.68 23.69
C ALA A 102 -9.08 -1.34 22.42
N GLN A 103 -8.96 -2.67 22.41
CA GLN A 103 -8.51 -3.43 21.25
C GLN A 103 -9.55 -3.41 20.11
N ASP A 104 -10.84 -3.49 20.44
CA ASP A 104 -11.93 -3.38 19.47
C ASP A 104 -12.03 -1.97 18.89
N GLU A 105 -11.82 -0.93 19.71
CA GLU A 105 -11.74 0.46 19.26
C GLU A 105 -10.59 0.65 18.25
N LEU A 106 -9.41 0.09 18.53
CA LEU A 106 -8.27 0.12 17.62
C LEU A 106 -8.56 -0.62 16.30
N ARG A 107 -9.18 -1.80 16.40
CA ARG A 107 -9.56 -2.60 15.22
C ARG A 107 -10.59 -1.86 14.35
N ALA A 108 -11.57 -1.20 14.96
CA ALA A 108 -12.57 -0.41 14.26
C ALA A 108 -11.95 0.80 13.53
N LEU A 109 -11.01 1.50 14.18
CA LEU A 109 -10.27 2.61 13.58
C LEU A 109 -9.48 2.15 12.35
N LEU A 110 -8.69 1.07 12.48
CA LEU A 110 -7.93 0.50 11.36
C LEU A 110 -8.82 0.02 10.22
N ALA A 111 -9.95 -0.63 10.53
CA ALA A 111 -10.89 -1.09 9.53
C ALA A 111 -11.52 0.08 8.76
N ARG A 112 -11.84 1.19 9.45
CA ARG A 112 -12.31 2.42 8.82
C ARG A 112 -11.25 3.01 7.88
N MET A 113 -10.00 3.10 8.32
CA MET A 113 -8.90 3.60 7.49
C MET A 113 -8.72 2.78 6.21
N CYS A 114 -8.80 1.44 6.31
CA CYS A 114 -8.71 0.56 5.14
C CYS A 114 -9.86 0.82 4.16
N ARG A 115 -11.10 0.98 4.64
CA ARG A 115 -12.24 1.29 3.79
C ARG A 115 -12.08 2.62 3.07
N GLU A 116 -11.73 3.68 3.80
CA GLU A 116 -11.53 5.02 3.21
C GLU A 116 -10.41 5.01 2.16
N ARG A 117 -9.33 4.25 2.39
CA ARG A 117 -8.28 4.03 1.38
C ARG A 117 -8.83 3.32 0.14
N ASP A 118 -9.57 2.23 0.33
CA ASP A 118 -10.09 1.42 -0.78
C ASP A 118 -11.08 2.23 -1.62
N GLU A 119 -11.97 2.99 -0.98
CA GLU A 119 -12.87 3.94 -1.65
C GLU A 119 -12.11 5.02 -2.44
N ALA A 120 -11.03 5.57 -1.86
CA ALA A 120 -10.19 6.55 -2.55
C ALA A 120 -9.47 5.94 -3.78
N LEU A 121 -9.02 4.69 -3.68
CA LEU A 121 -8.41 3.95 -4.80
C LEU A 121 -9.44 3.67 -5.90
N GLU A 122 -10.65 3.23 -5.57
CA GLU A 122 -11.73 3.01 -6.52
C GLU A 122 -12.15 4.31 -7.23
N ALA A 123 -12.31 5.40 -6.48
CA ALA A 123 -12.64 6.70 -7.04
C ALA A 123 -11.55 7.24 -7.99
N ALA A 124 -10.27 6.98 -7.66
CA ALA A 124 -9.15 7.32 -8.54
C ALA A 124 -9.12 6.43 -9.80
N GLY A 125 -9.44 5.13 -9.68
CA GLY A 125 -9.56 4.21 -10.80
C GLY A 125 -10.65 4.63 -11.79
N TRP A 126 -11.79 5.12 -11.31
CA TRP A 126 -12.91 5.59 -12.14
C TRP A 126 -12.59 6.87 -12.94
N ARG A 127 -11.68 7.71 -12.43
CA ARG A 127 -11.24 8.95 -13.10
C ARG A 127 -10.29 8.71 -14.28
N SER A 128 -9.80 7.48 -14.46
CA SER A 128 -8.87 7.12 -15.54
C SER A 128 -9.56 6.69 -16.85
N SER A 129 -10.90 6.62 -16.89
CA SER A 129 -11.68 6.14 -18.06
C SER A 129 -12.50 7.22 -18.77
N ARG A 130 -12.16 8.51 -18.62
CA ARG A 130 -12.68 9.60 -19.47
C ARG A 130 -11.59 10.22 -20.31
#